data_AF-A0AAW4X3L3-F1
#
_entry.id   AF-A0AAW4X3L3-F1
#
_cell.length_a   1.000
_cell.length_b   1.000
_cell.length_c   1.000
_cell.angle_alpha   90.00
_cell.angle_beta   90.00
_cell.angle_gamma   90.00
#
_symmetry.space_group_name_H-M   'P 1'
#
loop_
_entity.id
_entity.type
_entity.pdbx_description
1 polymer ?
#
loop_
_entity_poly.entity_id
_entity_poly.type
_entity_poly.pdbx_seq_one_letter_code
_entity_poly.pdbx_strand_id
1 'polypeptide(L)' 'QRGLNENNNGLLRRDGLTKQLDFRNLPDELVTQLMSKRNNLPRKSLGYRTPYEVFMSYVTDEQLFSF' A
#
# COMPACT_ATOMS: atom_id res chain seq x y z
N GLN A 1 2.21 -18.00 -1.86
CA GLN A 1 2.57 -16.58 -1.59
C GLN A 1 2.23 -16.15 -0.14
N ARG A 2 2.56 -16.94 0.90
CA ARG A 2 2.25 -16.56 2.30
C ARG A 2 3.26 -15.57 2.90
N GLY A 3 4.55 -15.78 2.65
CA GLY A 3 5.60 -14.94 3.23
C GLY A 3 5.55 -13.47 2.82
N LEU A 4 5.12 -13.17 1.59
CA LEU A 4 4.93 -11.79 1.13
C LEU A 4 3.76 -11.10 1.86
N ASN A 5 2.65 -11.81 2.04
CA ASN A 5 1.50 -11.28 2.76
C ASN A 5 1.80 -11.07 4.24
N GLU A 6 2.53 -11.99 4.87
CA GLU A 6 2.96 -11.85 6.27
C GLU A 6 3.91 -10.67 6.48
N ASN A 7 4.86 -10.48 5.57
CA ASN A 7 5.75 -9.31 5.58
C ASN A 7 4.94 -8.00 5.45
N ASN A 8 3.97 -7.96 4.52
CA ASN A 8 3.13 -6.78 4.33
C ASN A 8 2.29 -6.49 5.59
N ASN A 9 1.66 -7.51 6.17
CA ASN A 9 0.89 -7.39 7.41
C ASN A 9 1.76 -6.88 8.58
N GLY A 10 3.01 -7.34 8.68
CA GLY A 10 3.97 -6.85 9.66
C GLY A 10 4.28 -5.35 9.50
N LEU A 11 4.40 -4.88 8.26
CA LEU A 11 4.64 -3.46 7.97
C LEU A 11 3.43 -2.59 8.28
N LEU A 12 2.22 -3.06 7.95
CA LEU A 12 0.97 -2.34 8.29
C LEU A 12 0.81 -2.15 9.81
N ARG A 13 1.22 -3.15 10.61
CA ARG A 13 1.26 -3.03 12.09
C ARG A 13 2.29 -2.03 12.60
N ARG A 14 3.46 -1.93 11.93
CA ARG A 14 4.48 -0.94 12.29
C ARG A 14 4.07 0.49 11.94
N ASP A 15 3.34 0.65 10.85
CA ASP A 15 3.07 1.96 10.25
C ASP A 15 1.85 2.69 10.82
N GLY A 16 1.11 2.09 11.77
CA GLY A 16 0.06 2.76 12.51
C GLY A 16 -1.10 1.88 13.01
N LEU A 17 -1.21 0.62 12.58
CA LEU A 17 -2.25 -0.27 13.10
C LEU A 17 -1.81 -0.80 14.46
N THR A 18 -2.35 -0.22 15.54
CA THR A 18 -2.08 -0.68 16.91
C THR A 18 -2.36 -2.18 17.00
N LYS A 19 -1.55 -2.92 17.79
CA LYS A 19 -1.65 -4.40 17.87
C LYS A 19 -3.06 -4.89 18.23
N GLN A 20 -3.85 -4.05 18.91
CA GLN A 20 -5.20 -4.32 19.39
C GLN A 20 -6.30 -4.03 18.37
N LEU A 21 -5.97 -3.38 17.24
CA LEU A 21 -6.95 -3.09 16.20
C LEU A 21 -7.15 -4.32 15.32
N ASP A 22 -8.36 -4.88 15.37
CA ASP A 22 -8.76 -6.00 14.54
C ASP A 22 -8.91 -5.54 13.09
N PHE A 23 -8.21 -6.22 12.16
CA PHE A 23 -8.28 -5.92 10.73
C PHE A 23 -9.68 -6.10 10.15
N ARG A 24 -10.55 -6.86 10.81
CA ARG A 24 -11.94 -7.07 10.37
C ARG A 24 -12.81 -5.82 10.49
N ASN A 25 -12.48 -4.90 11.40
CA ASN A 25 -13.30 -3.72 11.71
C ASN A 25 -12.48 -2.42 11.60
N LEU A 26 -11.60 -2.34 10.60
CA LEU A 26 -10.87 -1.10 10.35
C LEU A 26 -11.81 -0.05 9.74
N PRO A 27 -11.77 1.21 10.21
CA PRO A 27 -12.42 2.30 9.50
C PRO A 27 -11.82 2.46 8.10
N ASP A 28 -12.67 2.61 7.09
CA ASP A 28 -12.23 2.80 5.70
C ASP A 28 -11.29 3.99 5.53
N GLU A 29 -11.50 5.04 6.32
CA GLU A 29 -10.61 6.21 6.37
C GLU A 29 -9.19 5.81 6.79
N LEU A 30 -9.06 4.99 7.84
CA LEU A 30 -7.76 4.52 8.31
C LEU A 30 -7.08 3.62 7.27
N VAL A 31 -7.85 2.75 6.60
CA VAL A 31 -7.34 1.94 5.49
C VAL A 31 -6.81 2.84 4.38
N THR A 32 -7.58 3.84 3.98
CA THR A 32 -7.22 4.79 2.91
C THR A 32 -5.96 5.58 3.27
N GLN A 33 -5.88 6.11 4.49
CA GLN A 33 -4.70 6.85 4.97
C GLN A 33 -3.45 5.96 4.96
N LEU A 34 -3.58 4.72 5.43
CA LEU A 34 -2.46 3.78 5.49
C LEU A 34 -1.99 3.39 4.09
N MET A 35 -2.91 3.09 3.17
CA MET A 35 -2.57 2.75 1.79
C MET A 35 -1.93 3.94 1.07
N SER A 36 -2.48 5.14 1.24
CA SER A 36 -1.91 6.36 0.68
C SER A 36 -0.47 6.58 1.17
N LYS A 37 -0.23 6.50 2.48
CA LYS A 37 1.11 6.63 3.06
C LYS A 37 2.09 5.59 2.49
N ARG A 38 1.66 4.33 2.37
CA ARG A 38 2.52 3.23 1.90
C ARG A 38 2.85 3.32 0.41
N ASN A 39 1.87 3.69 -0.41
CA ASN A 39 1.97 3.80 -1.86
C ASN A 39 2.77 5.04 -2.28
N ASN A 40 2.80 6.08 -1.44
CA ASN A 40 3.62 7.27 -1.63
C ASN A 40 5.00 7.20 -0.96
N LEU A 41 5.37 6.08 -0.31
CA LEU A 41 6.67 5.95 0.35
C LEU A 41 7.75 5.48 -0.64
N PRO A 42 8.83 6.26 -0.86
CA PRO A 42 9.97 5.86 -1.67
C PRO A 42 10.58 4.53 -1.23
N ARG A 43 10.89 3.64 -2.19
CA ARG A 43 11.52 2.35 -1.92
C ARG A 43 12.90 2.28 -2.56
N LYS A 44 13.92 1.95 -1.77
CA LYS A 44 15.30 1.74 -2.29
C LYS A 44 15.34 0.70 -3.42
N SER A 45 14.57 -0.37 -3.31
CA SER A 45 14.46 -1.42 -4.34
C SER A 45 13.84 -0.94 -5.66
N LEU A 46 13.13 0.20 -5.65
CA LEU A 46 12.54 0.82 -6.84
C LEU A 46 13.40 2.00 -7.36
N GLY A 47 14.63 2.14 -6.88
CA GLY A 47 15.48 3.30 -7.18
C GLY A 47 14.97 4.58 -6.51
N TYR A 48 14.42 4.47 -5.31
CA TYR A 48 13.78 5.56 -4.55
C TYR A 48 12.52 6.16 -5.19
N ARG A 49 11.94 5.48 -6.20
CA ARG A 49 10.58 5.77 -6.66
C ARG A 49 9.54 5.20 -5.69
N THR A 50 8.35 5.79 -5.72
CA THR A 50 7.21 5.30 -4.95
C THR A 50 6.52 4.15 -5.68
N PRO A 51 5.88 3.21 -4.95
CA PRO A 51 5.05 2.18 -5.57
C PRO A 51 3.98 2.76 -6.51
N TYR A 52 3.41 3.92 -6.17
CA TYR A 52 2.43 4.61 -6.99
C TYR A 52 3.02 5.06 -8.34
N GLU A 53 4.17 5.73 -8.34
CA GLU A 53 4.85 6.17 -9.57
C GLU A 53 5.17 5.00 -10.49
N VAL A 54 5.69 3.91 -9.92
CA VAL A 54 6.02 2.70 -10.68
C VAL A 54 4.75 2.07 -11.23
N PHE A 55 3.68 1.95 -10.43
CA PHE A 55 2.41 1.42 -10.88
C PHE A 55 1.84 2.23 -12.05
N MET A 56 1.77 3.57 -11.91
CA MET A 56 1.30 4.47 -12.97
C MET A 56 2.09 4.33 -14.27
N SER A 57 3.39 4.02 -14.22
CA SER A 57 4.19 3.78 -15.44
C SER A 57 3.80 2.52 -16.23
N TYR A 58 3.07 1.59 -15.61
CA TYR A 58 2.54 0.39 -16.26
C TYR A 58 1.07 0.50 -16.68
N VAL A 59 0.37 1.53 -16.21
CA VAL A 59 -1.02 1.76 -16.61
C VAL A 59 -1.02 2.40 -18.00
N THR A 60 -1.68 1.74 -18.94
CA THR A 60 -1.86 2.26 -20.31
C THR A 60 -3.00 3.28 -20.35
N ASP A 61 -2.98 4.18 -21.34
CA ASP A 61 -4.04 5.18 -21.51
C ASP A 61 -5.42 4.53 -21.65
N GLU A 62 -5.54 3.40 -22.35
CA GLU A 62 -6.79 2.65 -22.49
C GLU A 62 -7.38 2.18 -21.14
N GLN A 63 -6.52 1.88 -20.16
CA GLN A 63 -6.94 1.46 -18.82
C GLN A 63 -7.37 2.66 -17.96
N LEU A 64 -6.84 3.86 -18.22
CA LEU A 64 -7.24 5.09 -17.54
C LEU A 64 -8.64 5.57 -17.98
N PHE A 65 -9.03 5.31 -19.22
CA PHE A 65 -10.38 5.66 -19.73
C PHE A 65 -11.48 4.67 -19.31
N SER A 66 -11.15 3.57 -18.64
CA SER A 66 -12.10 2.54 -18.19
C SER A 66 -12.64 2.71 -16.77
N PHE A 67 -12.20 3.77 -16.06
CA PHE A 67 -12.67 4.17 -14.73
C PHE A 67 -13.44 5.49 -14.80
#